data_AF-A0A143XZU2-F1
#
_entry.id   AF-A0A143XZU2-F1
#
_cell.length_a   1.000
_cell.length_b   1.000
_cell.length_c   1.000
_cell.angle_alpha   90.00
_cell.angle_beta   90.00
_cell.angle_gamma   90.00
#
_symmetry.space_group_name_H-M   'P 1'
#
loop_
_entity.id
_entity.type
_entity.pdbx_description
1 polymer ?
#
loop_
_entity_poly.entity_id
_entity_poly.type
_entity_poly.pdbx_seq_one_letter_code
_entity_poly.pdbx_strand_id
1 'polypeptide(L)'
;MSNYNLKNDLSIEELALPIRTVNALNRAQITTLQQLQMLSVQELTQMRGIGEIGLQILLSTCEKYSIHIPPTPKRSFPHASFIKLLSHKTIILFQKVNISTLEDIPLHSTEELVQWCEGNVFHAAKIYKELKSAGIATHSSGSPFLFEISSFPAVSVSSLLWHGIYRIDQFLSMNEKELYHVRNLGKKRIDQLLELKKEYSTQPFINSQ
;
A
#
# COMPACT_ATOMS: atom_id res chain seq x y z
N MET A 1 12.09 23.99 32.76
CA MET A 1 12.89 23.13 31.87
C MET A 1 12.03 22.81 30.67
N SER A 2 12.20 23.59 29.60
CA SER A 2 11.37 23.48 28.39
C SER A 2 12.32 23.36 27.20
N ASN A 3 11.85 22.67 26.14
CA ASN A 3 12.38 22.62 24.75
C ASN A 3 13.26 21.40 24.43
N TYR A 4 12.98 20.49 23.49
CA TYR A 4 11.98 20.42 22.42
C TYR A 4 11.70 18.95 22.07
N ASN A 5 10.47 18.47 22.30
CA ASN A 5 9.92 17.26 21.67
C ASN A 5 9.28 17.58 20.30
N LEU A 6 9.74 18.67 19.65
CA LEU A 6 9.14 19.26 18.44
C LEU A 6 9.68 18.67 17.13
N LYS A 7 10.72 17.83 17.15
CA LYS A 7 11.37 17.32 15.92
C LYS A 7 10.66 16.15 15.23
N ASN A 8 9.67 15.52 15.85
CA ASN A 8 9.06 14.29 15.32
C ASN A 8 7.98 14.55 14.24
N ASP A 9 7.30 15.70 14.29
CA ASP A 9 6.24 16.07 13.35
C ASP A 9 6.67 17.11 12.30
N LEU A 10 7.96 17.47 12.29
CA LEU A 10 8.51 18.40 11.30
C LEU A 10 8.25 17.84 9.89
N SER A 11 7.55 18.64 9.08
CA SER A 11 7.25 18.29 7.70
C SER A 11 8.53 18.36 6.86
N ILE A 12 8.65 17.48 5.87
CA ILE A 12 9.76 17.52 4.91
C ILE A 12 9.78 18.84 4.13
N GLU A 13 8.64 19.52 4.03
CA GLU A 13 8.53 20.84 3.41
C GLU A 13 9.31 21.92 4.17
N GLU A 14 9.51 21.75 5.48
CA GLU A 14 10.28 22.68 6.32
C GLU A 14 11.80 22.52 6.13
N LEU A 15 12.25 21.42 5.52
CA LEU A 15 13.67 21.15 5.29
C LEU A 15 14.30 22.00 4.17
N ALA A 16 13.56 22.91 3.51
CA ALA A 16 14.08 23.72 2.41
C ALA A 16 14.81 22.90 1.32
N LEU A 17 14.34 21.68 1.08
CA LEU A 17 14.93 20.77 0.10
C LEU A 17 14.57 21.20 -1.33
N PRO A 18 15.35 20.76 -2.34
CA PRO A 18 14.99 20.96 -3.73
C PRO A 18 13.59 20.41 -4.02
N ILE A 19 12.77 21.16 -4.74
CA ILE A 19 11.38 20.79 -5.10
C ILE A 19 11.31 19.38 -5.71
N ARG A 20 12.31 18.99 -6.51
CA ARG A 20 12.38 17.63 -7.09
C ARG A 20 12.53 16.53 -6.03
N THR A 21 13.36 16.76 -5.02
CA THR A 21 13.56 15.86 -3.87
C THR A 21 12.29 15.79 -3.03
N VAL A 22 11.69 16.94 -2.69
CA VAL A 22 10.40 16.99 -1.97
C VAL A 22 9.31 16.24 -2.74
N ASN A 23 9.19 16.46 -4.05
CA ASN A 23 8.22 15.76 -4.88
C ASN A 23 8.51 14.26 -5.00
N ALA A 24 9.76 13.83 -4.91
CA ALA A 24 10.11 12.40 -4.90
C ALA A 24 9.71 11.76 -3.56
N LEU A 25 9.97 12.44 -2.45
CA LEU A 25 9.58 12.02 -1.09
C LEU A 25 8.05 11.99 -0.93
N ASN A 26 7.35 13.05 -1.33
CA ASN A 26 5.88 13.11 -1.33
C ASN A 26 5.27 12.01 -2.21
N ARG A 27 5.85 11.73 -3.39
CA ARG A 27 5.42 10.60 -4.24
C ARG A 27 5.60 9.25 -3.56
N ALA A 28 6.55 9.14 -2.63
CA ALA A 28 6.77 7.96 -1.80
C ALA A 28 5.98 7.99 -0.48
N GLN A 29 5.09 8.98 -0.28
CA GLN A 29 4.33 9.16 0.98
C GLN A 29 5.24 9.32 2.19
N ILE A 30 6.41 9.91 1.98
CA ILE A 30 7.31 10.35 3.04
C ILE A 30 7.04 11.84 3.16
N THR A 31 6.36 12.22 4.23
CA THR A 31 5.95 13.60 4.51
C THR A 31 6.55 14.14 5.80
N THR A 32 7.03 13.25 6.69
CA THR A 32 7.62 13.63 7.98
C THR A 32 9.08 13.21 8.11
N LEU A 33 9.82 13.91 8.98
CA LEU A 33 11.20 13.56 9.31
C LEU A 33 11.34 12.16 9.90
N GLN A 34 10.37 11.73 10.71
CA GLN A 34 10.38 10.38 11.28
C GLN A 34 10.36 9.32 10.18
N GLN A 35 9.52 9.49 9.17
CA GLN A 35 9.45 8.57 8.04
C GLN A 35 10.74 8.57 7.22
N LEU A 36 11.40 9.73 7.10
CA LEU A 36 12.70 9.85 6.43
C LEU A 36 13.82 9.12 7.21
N GLN A 37 13.83 9.19 8.55
CA GLN A 37 14.82 8.51 9.41
C GLN A 37 14.68 6.98 9.43
N MET A 38 13.54 6.46 9.00
CA MET A 38 13.34 5.01 8.84
C MET A 38 14.03 4.47 7.59
N LEU A 39 14.37 5.34 6.64
CA LEU A 39 15.03 4.98 5.40
C LEU A 39 16.54 5.07 5.52
N SER A 40 17.23 4.28 4.70
CA SER A 40 18.67 4.33 4.54
C SER A 40 19.10 5.12 3.31
N VAL A 41 20.37 5.52 3.29
CA VAL A 41 21.00 6.16 2.12
C VAL A 41 20.89 5.27 0.87
N GLN A 42 20.99 3.95 1.04
CA GLN A 42 20.78 2.99 -0.05
C GLN A 42 19.34 2.97 -0.57
N GLU A 43 18.33 3.10 0.29
CA GLU A 43 16.93 3.16 -0.17
C GLU A 43 16.63 4.48 -0.87
N LEU A 44 17.19 5.59 -0.38
CA LEU A 44 17.04 6.92 -0.98
C LEU A 44 17.70 7.04 -2.35
N THR A 45 18.85 6.38 -2.57
CA THR A 45 19.51 6.32 -3.90
C THR A 45 18.67 5.58 -4.93
N GLN A 46 17.93 4.55 -4.54
CA GLN A 46 17.06 3.77 -5.43
C GLN A 46 15.72 4.48 -5.74
N MET A 47 15.39 5.55 -5.01
CA MET A 47 14.16 6.32 -5.25
C MET A 47 14.22 7.10 -6.56
N ARG A 48 13.23 6.84 -7.42
CA ARG A 48 13.06 7.56 -8.68
C ARG A 48 12.85 9.06 -8.42
N GLY A 49 13.84 9.87 -8.81
CA GLY A 49 13.75 11.33 -8.82
C GLY A 49 14.54 12.05 -7.73
N ILE A 50 15.21 11.34 -6.81
CA ILE A 50 16.14 11.97 -5.86
C ILE A 50 17.48 12.28 -6.54
N GLY A 51 18.00 11.38 -7.38
CA GLY A 51 19.27 11.60 -8.10
C GLY A 51 20.46 11.86 -7.17
N GLU A 52 21.67 11.83 -7.70
CA GLU A 52 22.88 11.97 -6.88
C GLU A 52 22.99 13.36 -6.23
N ILE A 53 22.70 14.41 -6.99
CA ILE A 53 22.72 15.80 -6.50
C ILE A 53 21.64 16.02 -5.42
N GLY A 54 20.42 15.50 -5.63
CA GLY A 54 19.33 15.67 -4.67
C GLY A 54 19.57 14.88 -3.38
N LEU A 55 20.24 13.73 -3.47
CA LEU A 55 20.68 12.96 -2.30
C LEU A 55 21.75 13.70 -1.50
N GLN A 56 22.79 14.23 -2.15
CA GLN A 56 23.84 14.98 -1.46
C GLN A 56 23.28 16.18 -0.68
N ILE A 57 22.37 16.93 -1.30
CA ILE A 57 21.68 18.05 -0.66
C ILE A 57 20.81 17.56 0.50
N LEU A 58 20.10 16.44 0.32
CA LEU A 58 19.27 15.84 1.37
C LEU A 58 20.10 15.44 2.59
N LEU A 59 21.23 14.74 2.38
CA LEU A 59 22.13 14.32 3.45
C LEU A 59 22.75 15.52 4.18
N SER A 60 23.26 16.50 3.43
CA SER A 60 23.82 17.75 3.99
C SER A 60 22.78 18.51 4.82
N THR A 61 21.54 18.54 4.35
CA THR A 61 20.42 19.17 5.06
C THR A 61 20.08 18.39 6.32
N CYS A 62 20.02 17.06 6.25
CA CYS A 62 19.78 16.21 7.41
C CYS A 62 20.87 16.38 8.48
N GLU A 63 22.14 16.43 8.09
CA GLU A 63 23.25 16.72 9.00
C GLU A 63 23.09 18.08 9.69
N LYS A 64 22.70 19.13 8.96
CA LYS A 64 22.44 20.47 9.50
C LYS A 64 21.36 20.46 10.58
N TYR A 65 20.33 19.63 10.44
CA TYR A 65 19.26 19.48 11.43
C TYR A 65 19.55 18.42 12.50
N SER A 66 20.77 17.85 12.53
CA SER A 66 21.18 16.76 13.42
C SER A 66 20.29 15.51 13.27
N ILE A 67 19.85 15.24 12.05
CA ILE A 67 19.05 14.08 11.67
C ILE A 67 20.00 13.03 11.11
N HIS A 68 20.08 11.88 11.79
CA HIS A 68 20.93 10.78 11.35
C HIS A 68 20.14 9.82 10.45
N ILE A 69 20.51 9.78 9.17
CA ILE A 69 20.02 8.77 8.23
C ILE A 69 21.04 7.62 8.23
N PRO A 70 20.62 6.38 8.55
CA PRO A 70 21.52 5.25 8.57
C PRO A 70 22.07 4.96 7.15
N PRO A 71 23.37 4.65 7.00
CA PRO A 71 23.97 4.40 5.68
C PRO A 71 23.42 3.12 5.03
N THR A 72 23.11 2.12 5.86
CA THR A 72 22.51 0.85 5.49
C THR A 72 21.14 0.71 6.16
N PRO A 73 20.21 -0.05 5.57
CA PRO A 73 18.88 -0.25 6.16
C PRO A 73 19.02 -0.90 7.55
N LYS A 74 18.37 -0.29 8.56
CA LYS A 74 18.37 -0.79 9.96
C LYS A 74 17.75 -2.19 10.08
N ARG A 75 16.90 -2.57 9.11
CA ARG A 75 16.37 -3.92 8.94
C ARG A 75 16.72 -4.38 7.54
N SER A 76 17.71 -5.26 7.46
CA SER A 76 18.06 -6.00 6.27
C SER A 76 16.92 -6.97 5.95
N PHE A 77 16.18 -6.75 4.86
CA PHE A 77 15.44 -7.86 4.26
C PHE A 77 16.47 -8.79 3.62
N PRO A 78 16.50 -10.07 4.00
CA PRO A 78 17.54 -10.98 3.54
C PRO A 78 17.26 -11.49 2.13
N HIS A 79 17.02 -10.62 1.14
CA HIS A 79 17.13 -11.06 -0.27
C HIS A 79 17.06 -9.92 -1.28
N ALA A 80 18.05 -9.86 -2.16
CA ALA A 80 18.01 -9.09 -3.41
C ALA A 80 16.81 -9.48 -4.32
N SER A 81 16.22 -10.66 -4.10
CA SER A 81 15.02 -11.14 -4.80
C SER A 81 13.74 -10.39 -4.41
N PHE A 82 13.68 -9.83 -3.18
CA PHE A 82 12.50 -9.11 -2.68
C PHE A 82 12.30 -7.78 -3.43
N ILE A 83 13.40 -7.09 -3.74
CA ILE A 83 13.42 -5.81 -4.47
C ILE A 83 12.97 -6.00 -5.92
N LYS A 84 13.11 -7.21 -6.48
CA LYS A 84 12.72 -7.50 -7.87
C LYS A 84 11.22 -7.77 -8.03
N LEU A 85 10.53 -8.17 -6.97
CA LEU A 85 9.14 -8.64 -7.02
C LEU A 85 8.13 -7.63 -6.46
N LEU A 86 8.53 -6.84 -5.45
CA LEU A 86 7.66 -5.86 -4.80
C LEU A 86 8.10 -4.44 -5.11
N SER A 87 7.14 -3.51 -5.16
CA SER A 87 7.48 -2.10 -5.28
C SER A 87 8.17 -1.59 -4.01
N HIS A 88 9.08 -0.62 -4.15
CA HIS A 88 9.74 0.02 -3.01
C HIS A 88 8.74 0.57 -1.96
N LYS A 89 7.55 0.99 -2.40
CA LYS A 89 6.49 1.47 -1.49
C LYS A 89 6.01 0.37 -0.55
N THR A 90 5.77 -0.82 -1.10
CA THR A 90 5.38 -2.01 -0.36
C THR A 90 6.46 -2.41 0.65
N ILE A 91 7.73 -2.36 0.24
CA ILE A 91 8.88 -2.68 1.10
C ILE A 91 8.95 -1.71 2.29
N ILE A 92 8.88 -0.40 2.04
CA ILE A 92 8.89 0.62 3.11
C ILE A 92 7.71 0.41 4.07
N LEU A 93 6.53 0.08 3.54
CA LEU A 93 5.37 -0.22 4.37
C LEU A 93 5.64 -1.39 5.32
N PHE A 94 6.16 -2.51 4.80
CA PHE A 94 6.48 -3.70 5.59
C PHE A 94 7.51 -3.43 6.69
N GLN A 95 8.50 -2.58 6.43
CA GLN A 95 9.46 -2.13 7.47
C GLN A 95 8.77 -1.38 8.60
N LYS A 96 7.79 -0.52 8.28
CA LYS A 96 7.03 0.23 9.28
C LYS A 96 6.22 -0.69 10.20
N VAL A 97 5.63 -1.74 9.65
CA VAL A 97 4.79 -2.69 10.40
C VAL A 97 5.58 -3.88 10.97
N ASN A 98 6.92 -3.78 10.97
CA ASN A 98 7.84 -4.77 11.53
C ASN A 98 7.79 -6.16 10.86
N ILE A 99 7.32 -6.23 9.62
CA ILE A 99 7.40 -7.43 8.79
C ILE A 99 8.82 -7.51 8.25
N SER A 100 9.53 -8.56 8.66
CA SER A 100 10.95 -8.73 8.37
C SER A 100 11.19 -9.75 7.26
N THR A 101 10.23 -10.64 6.99
CA THR A 101 10.29 -11.62 5.91
C THR A 101 8.97 -11.73 5.14
N LEU A 102 9.02 -12.26 3.91
CA LEU A 102 7.82 -12.58 3.13
C LEU A 102 7.04 -13.77 3.72
N GLU A 103 7.68 -14.61 4.53
CA GLU A 103 7.07 -15.76 5.19
C GLU A 103 6.12 -15.35 6.32
N ASP A 104 6.36 -14.16 6.90
CA ASP A 104 5.47 -13.59 7.91
C ASP A 104 4.13 -13.12 7.29
N ILE A 105 4.11 -12.77 6.00
CA ILE A 105 2.96 -12.13 5.36
C ILE A 105 1.73 -13.05 5.27
N PRO A 106 1.83 -14.32 4.83
CA PRO A 106 0.69 -15.25 4.82
C PRO A 106 0.09 -15.53 6.21
N LEU A 107 0.85 -15.28 7.29
CA LEU A 107 0.36 -15.44 8.66
C LEU A 107 -0.58 -14.30 9.07
N HIS A 108 -0.59 -13.22 8.30
CA HIS A 108 -1.41 -12.05 8.51
C HIS A 108 -2.67 -12.06 7.64
N SER A 109 -3.76 -11.52 8.19
CA SER A 109 -5.01 -11.47 7.45
C SER A 109 -5.02 -10.30 6.44
N THR A 110 -5.88 -10.37 5.42
CA THR A 110 -6.05 -9.25 4.50
C THR A 110 -6.58 -7.99 5.22
N GLU A 111 -7.32 -8.14 6.31
CA GLU A 111 -7.71 -7.01 7.16
C GLU A 111 -6.50 -6.28 7.75
N GLU A 112 -5.50 -7.02 8.22
CA GLU A 112 -4.26 -6.46 8.74
C GLU A 112 -3.49 -5.73 7.64
N LEU A 113 -3.46 -6.27 6.41
CA LEU A 113 -2.89 -5.57 5.25
C LEU A 113 -3.59 -4.22 4.99
N VAL A 114 -4.90 -4.16 5.11
CA VAL A 114 -5.67 -2.91 4.99
C VAL A 114 -5.35 -1.96 6.14
N GLN A 115 -5.19 -2.46 7.37
CA GLN A 115 -4.79 -1.66 8.53
C GLN A 115 -3.39 -1.07 8.38
N TRP A 116 -2.43 -1.85 7.85
CA TRP A 116 -1.09 -1.34 7.53
C TRP A 116 -1.17 -0.17 6.55
N CYS A 117 -2.13 -0.21 5.62
CA CYS A 117 -2.41 0.87 4.68
C CYS A 117 -3.28 2.01 5.25
N GLU A 118 -3.39 2.13 6.58
CA GLU A 118 -4.21 3.15 7.26
C GLU A 118 -5.68 3.13 6.81
N GLY A 119 -6.20 1.94 6.48
CA GLY A 119 -7.57 1.77 5.97
C GLY A 119 -7.73 2.06 4.47
N ASN A 120 -6.66 2.39 3.75
CA ASN A 120 -6.73 2.64 2.31
C ASN A 120 -6.82 1.33 1.51
N VAL A 121 -8.05 0.92 1.21
CA VAL A 121 -8.35 -0.33 0.49
C VAL A 121 -7.77 -0.36 -0.94
N PHE A 122 -7.65 0.79 -1.62
CA PHE A 122 -7.00 0.84 -2.93
C PHE A 122 -5.51 0.52 -2.86
N HIS A 123 -4.85 1.05 -1.84
CA HIS A 123 -3.44 0.78 -1.61
C HIS A 123 -3.24 -0.70 -1.24
N ALA A 124 -4.07 -1.23 -0.34
CA ALA A 124 -4.07 -2.64 0.02
C ALA A 124 -4.30 -3.56 -1.19
N ALA A 125 -5.27 -3.27 -2.06
CA ALA A 125 -5.54 -4.04 -3.28
C ALA A 125 -4.34 -4.06 -4.24
N LYS A 126 -3.61 -2.94 -4.33
CA LYS A 126 -2.38 -2.87 -5.13
C LYS A 126 -1.28 -3.75 -4.54
N ILE A 127 -1.05 -3.66 -3.23
CA ILE A 127 -0.05 -4.49 -2.54
C ILE A 127 -0.42 -5.97 -2.66
N TYR A 128 -1.69 -6.32 -2.44
CA TYR A 128 -2.19 -7.68 -2.61
C TYR A 128 -1.89 -8.23 -4.01
N LYS A 129 -2.06 -7.42 -5.06
CA LYS A 129 -1.70 -7.81 -6.43
C LYS A 129 -0.20 -8.07 -6.59
N GLU A 130 0.65 -7.22 -6.00
CA GLU A 130 2.11 -7.41 -6.00
C GLU A 130 2.48 -8.72 -5.28
N LEU A 131 1.92 -8.95 -4.09
CA LEU A 131 2.10 -10.18 -3.31
C LEU A 131 1.65 -11.42 -4.09
N LYS A 132 0.44 -11.38 -4.68
CA LYS A 132 -0.10 -12.48 -5.49
C LYS A 132 0.78 -12.80 -6.68
N SER A 133 1.36 -11.79 -7.33
CA SER A 133 2.33 -11.99 -8.42
C SER A 133 3.65 -12.61 -7.97
N ALA A 134 4.00 -12.43 -6.69
CA ALA A 134 5.11 -13.09 -6.03
C ALA A 134 4.76 -14.49 -5.47
N GLY A 135 3.52 -14.97 -5.69
CA GLY A 135 3.06 -16.27 -5.18
C GLY A 135 2.61 -16.24 -3.71
N ILE A 136 2.41 -15.05 -3.13
CA ILE A 136 2.05 -14.85 -1.73
C ILE A 136 0.60 -14.39 -1.67
N ALA A 137 -0.23 -15.15 -0.98
CA ALA A 137 -1.63 -14.78 -0.73
C ALA A 137 -1.85 -14.58 0.77
N THR A 138 -2.51 -13.49 1.13
CA THR A 138 -3.12 -13.31 2.45
C THR A 138 -4.55 -13.82 2.40
N HIS A 139 -5.11 -14.15 3.57
CA HIS A 139 -6.46 -14.67 3.68
C HIS A 139 -7.35 -13.70 4.47
N SER A 140 -8.59 -13.51 4.01
CA SER A 140 -9.62 -12.83 4.80
C SER A 140 -10.14 -13.76 5.91
N SER A 141 -10.35 -13.23 7.11
CA SER A 141 -10.96 -13.97 8.24
C SER A 141 -12.49 -14.16 8.12
N GLY A 142 -13.11 -13.55 7.10
CA GLY A 142 -14.56 -13.62 6.86
C GLY A 142 -14.90 -13.45 5.38
N SER A 143 -15.89 -12.61 5.06
CA SER A 143 -16.29 -12.33 3.68
C SER A 143 -15.09 -11.78 2.88
N PRO A 144 -14.65 -12.43 1.79
CA PRO A 144 -13.42 -12.03 1.11
C PRO A 144 -13.54 -10.64 0.48
N PHE A 145 -12.42 -9.93 0.43
CA PHE A 145 -12.32 -8.69 -0.34
C PHE A 145 -12.49 -8.97 -1.84
N LEU A 146 -13.11 -8.03 -2.56
CA LEU A 146 -13.36 -8.16 -4.00
C LEU A 146 -12.09 -8.38 -4.83
N PHE A 147 -10.94 -7.83 -4.38
CA PHE A 147 -9.66 -8.00 -5.05
C PHE A 147 -8.99 -9.36 -4.80
N GLU A 148 -9.47 -10.14 -3.83
CA GLU A 148 -8.98 -11.50 -3.59
C GLU A 148 -9.55 -12.47 -4.64
N ILE A 149 -10.77 -12.20 -5.09
CA ILE A 149 -11.56 -13.06 -5.97
C ILE A 149 -11.04 -12.95 -7.40
N SER A 150 -10.52 -14.05 -7.94
CA SER A 150 -9.93 -14.11 -9.29
C SER A 150 -10.94 -13.93 -10.44
N SER A 151 -12.20 -14.30 -10.23
CA SER A 151 -13.28 -14.15 -11.21
C SER A 151 -13.73 -12.69 -11.38
N PHE A 152 -13.44 -11.82 -10.41
CA PHE A 152 -13.83 -10.42 -10.46
C PHE A 152 -12.92 -9.61 -11.39
N PRO A 153 -13.47 -8.89 -12.39
CA PRO A 153 -12.67 -8.05 -13.26
C PRO A 153 -12.01 -6.91 -12.49
N ALA A 154 -10.69 -6.74 -12.59
CA ALA A 154 -9.93 -5.72 -11.85
C ALA A 154 -10.47 -4.28 -12.01
N VAL A 155 -11.01 -3.95 -13.18
CA VAL A 155 -11.60 -2.62 -13.42
C VAL A 155 -12.94 -2.47 -12.69
N SER A 156 -13.73 -3.54 -12.63
CA SER A 156 -14.98 -3.56 -11.86
C SER A 156 -14.71 -3.44 -10.37
N VAL A 157 -13.71 -4.17 -9.87
CA VAL A 157 -13.21 -4.04 -8.51
C VAL A 157 -12.85 -2.57 -8.23
N SER A 158 -12.01 -1.96 -9.05
CA SER A 158 -11.62 -0.56 -8.88
C SER A 158 -12.83 0.39 -8.81
N SER A 159 -13.79 0.25 -9.72
CA SER A 159 -15.03 1.05 -9.69
C SER A 159 -15.87 0.82 -8.44
N LEU A 160 -15.98 -0.41 -7.96
CA LEU A 160 -16.72 -0.74 -6.73
C LEU A 160 -16.05 -0.18 -5.48
N LEU A 161 -14.71 -0.25 -5.39
CA LEU A 161 -13.96 0.38 -4.30
C LEU A 161 -14.22 1.90 -4.24
N TRP A 162 -14.36 2.57 -5.38
CA TRP A 162 -14.66 4.01 -5.45
C TRP A 162 -16.04 4.36 -4.87
N HIS A 163 -16.96 3.39 -4.84
CA HIS A 163 -18.30 3.51 -4.27
C HIS A 163 -18.40 2.92 -2.86
N GLY A 164 -17.27 2.60 -2.23
CA GLY A 164 -17.24 2.10 -0.86
C GLY A 164 -17.55 0.61 -0.72
N ILE A 165 -17.54 -0.13 -1.83
CA ILE A 165 -17.85 -1.56 -1.85
C ILE A 165 -16.54 -2.33 -1.98
N TYR A 166 -16.13 -2.98 -0.88
CA TYR A 166 -14.82 -3.60 -0.74
C TYR A 166 -14.89 -5.12 -0.60
N ARG A 167 -15.99 -5.63 -0.06
CA ARG A 167 -16.22 -7.05 0.21
C ARG A 167 -17.35 -7.62 -0.63
N ILE A 168 -17.36 -8.94 -0.75
CA ILE A 168 -18.34 -9.64 -1.57
C ILE A 168 -19.74 -9.63 -0.93
N ASP A 169 -19.86 -9.70 0.39
CA ASP A 169 -21.15 -9.54 1.09
C ASP A 169 -21.80 -8.17 0.83
N GLN A 170 -21.00 -7.09 0.87
CA GLN A 170 -21.43 -5.73 0.52
C GLN A 170 -21.92 -5.69 -0.93
N PHE A 171 -21.16 -6.26 -1.87
CA PHE A 171 -21.58 -6.36 -3.27
C PHE A 171 -22.86 -7.19 -3.46
N LEU A 172 -23.01 -8.30 -2.73
CA LEU A 172 -24.22 -9.13 -2.78
C LEU A 172 -25.44 -8.41 -2.19
N SER A 173 -25.25 -7.49 -1.24
CA SER A 173 -26.34 -6.67 -0.70
C SER A 173 -26.83 -5.55 -1.63
N MET A 174 -26.02 -5.12 -2.60
CA MET A 174 -26.39 -4.04 -3.53
C MET A 174 -27.60 -4.41 -4.40
N ASN A 175 -28.52 -3.49 -4.64
CA ASN A 175 -29.55 -3.70 -5.64
C ASN A 175 -29.03 -3.40 -7.06
N GLU A 176 -29.76 -3.85 -8.08
CA GLU A 176 -29.36 -3.66 -9.48
C GLU A 176 -29.29 -2.18 -9.87
N LYS A 177 -30.20 -1.35 -9.34
CA LYS A 177 -30.23 0.10 -9.62
C LYS A 177 -28.97 0.79 -9.09
N GLU A 178 -28.48 0.42 -7.91
CA GLU A 178 -27.23 0.93 -7.34
C GLU A 178 -26.04 0.58 -8.23
N LEU A 179 -26.02 -0.63 -8.78
CA LEU A 179 -24.94 -1.07 -9.68
C LEU A 179 -24.87 -0.23 -10.95
N TYR A 180 -26.01 0.20 -11.50
CA TYR A 180 -26.08 1.13 -12.64
C TYR A 180 -25.61 2.56 -12.30
N HIS A 181 -25.59 2.96 -11.02
CA HIS A 181 -25.08 4.26 -10.59
C HIS A 181 -23.57 4.27 -10.32
N VAL A 182 -22.93 3.08 -10.33
CA VAL A 182 -21.47 2.98 -10.17
C VAL A 182 -20.79 3.57 -11.40
N ARG A 183 -20.12 4.71 -11.20
CA ARG A 183 -19.30 5.38 -12.22
C ARG A 183 -18.29 4.42 -12.85
N ASN A 184 -18.03 4.60 -14.15
CA ASN A 184 -17.05 3.82 -14.92
C ASN A 184 -17.38 2.32 -15.10
N LEU A 185 -18.63 1.91 -14.86
CA LEU A 185 -19.16 0.62 -15.29
C LEU A 185 -20.03 0.79 -16.55
N GLY A 186 -19.57 0.23 -17.67
CA GLY A 186 -20.40 0.12 -18.87
C GLY A 186 -21.37 -1.07 -18.77
N LYS A 187 -22.45 -1.03 -19.55
CA LYS A 187 -23.52 -2.06 -19.56
C LYS A 187 -22.99 -3.50 -19.56
N LYS A 188 -22.05 -3.82 -20.45
CA LYS A 188 -21.43 -5.16 -20.52
C LYS A 188 -20.80 -5.63 -19.21
N ARG A 189 -20.18 -4.72 -18.44
CA ARG A 189 -19.58 -5.07 -17.14
C ARG A 189 -20.62 -5.23 -16.05
N ILE A 190 -21.70 -4.44 -16.13
CA ILE A 190 -22.84 -4.59 -15.22
C ILE A 190 -23.47 -5.96 -15.43
N ASP A 191 -23.70 -6.37 -16.68
CA ASP A 191 -24.24 -7.69 -17.01
C ASP A 191 -23.35 -8.82 -16.44
N GLN A 192 -22.03 -8.72 -16.62
CA GLN A 192 -21.06 -9.67 -16.01
C GLN A 192 -21.12 -9.69 -14.48
N LEU A 193 -21.24 -8.53 -13.83
CA LEU A 193 -21.35 -8.45 -12.38
C LEU A 193 -22.67 -9.04 -11.89
N LEU A 194 -23.77 -8.88 -12.63
CA LEU A 194 -25.05 -9.49 -12.30
C LEU A 194 -25.00 -11.02 -12.44
N GLU A 195 -24.28 -11.55 -13.42
CA GLU A 195 -24.01 -12.99 -13.53
C GLU A 195 -23.19 -13.50 -12.34
N LEU A 196 -22.07 -12.84 -12.00
CA LEU A 196 -21.28 -13.17 -10.81
C LEU A 196 -22.13 -13.10 -9.54
N LYS A 197 -23.00 -12.09 -9.42
CA LYS A 197 -23.89 -11.95 -8.27
C LYS A 197 -24.82 -13.16 -8.14
N LYS A 198 -25.35 -13.69 -9.24
CA LYS A 198 -26.17 -14.93 -9.23
C LYS A 198 -25.35 -16.14 -8.79
N GLU A 199 -24.16 -16.31 -9.35
CA GLU A 199 -23.24 -17.40 -9.00
C GLU A 199 -22.94 -17.42 -7.50
N TYR A 200 -22.49 -16.29 -6.94
CA TYR A 200 -22.17 -16.14 -5.51
C TYR A 200 -23.40 -16.09 -4.60
N SER A 201 -24.60 -15.82 -5.10
CA SER A 201 -25.85 -15.94 -4.31
C SER A 201 -26.30 -17.39 -4.17
N THR A 202 -25.94 -18.26 -5.12
CA THR A 202 -26.27 -19.69 -5.11
C THR A 202 -25.24 -20.56 -4.40
N GLN A 203 -24.02 -20.04 -4.23
CA GLN A 203 -22.97 -20.65 -3.42
C GLN A 203 -22.82 -19.84 -2.13
N PRO A 204 -23.54 -20.16 -1.03
CA PRO A 204 -23.17 -19.60 0.26
C PRO A 204 -21.69 -19.98 0.50
N PHE A 205 -20.91 -19.07 1.08
CA PHE A 205 -19.52 -19.30 1.45
C PHE A 205 -19.43 -20.49 2.42
N ILE A 206 -19.47 -21.71 1.89
CA ILE A 206 -19.18 -22.93 2.63
C ILE A 206 -17.66 -22.98 2.74
N ASN A 207 -17.20 -22.50 3.89
CA ASN A 207 -15.99 -22.93 4.60
C ASN A 207 -14.79 -23.28 3.72
N SER A 208 -13.90 -22.33 3.50
CA SER A 208 -12.48 -22.66 3.34
C SER A 208 -11.91 -22.82 4.76
N GLN A 209 -11.95 -24.06 5.25
CA GLN A 209 -11.04 -24.53 6.30
C GLN A 209 -9.59 -24.44 5.82
#